data_AF-A0A7Y2DQF1-F1
#
_entry.id   AF-A0A7Y2DQF1-F1
#
_cell.length_a   1.000
_cell.length_b   1.000
_cell.length_c   1.000
_cell.angle_alpha   90.00
_cell.angle_beta   90.00
_cell.angle_gamma   90.00
#
_symmetry.space_group_name_H-M   'P 1'
#
loop_
_entity.id
_entity.type
_entity.pdbx_description
1 polymer ?
#
loop_
_entity_poly.entity_id
_entity_poly.type
_entity_poly.pdbx_seq_one_letter_code
_entity_poly.pdbx_strand_id
1 'polypeptide(L)'
;MFDGLPLPAESMDQLYVGPAIGEIDGWNLASVFEEFRRILRQDGLIRIAAWDLDAALAARERGDRSFFWEQDCTIERAFEAQILGYGSARSLFNAARVTEHLQQAGFTSITERSPHQTDDPTGRLAEPDSLGDYCCFVEARNPSGWPLASDRQDPSGVHLTLADRHGRRLNVVWSAPARTEWSLRCRPESTTEWVDYPVRSWPTSDGPNGNHVFSGRTPELESGRRYDYEIVQAGPDPQPVSGSFAAPPQPGSATVRLAFLADTGLVGRDDGLSDGTLAVLGEVTRLEPDLILGGGDYAYRSSDDRRLTPQQAVNSWLDQMSPVLSRIPFVAQYGNHEVELGERYRDWSTHFPEIDPVIDDSPPSVSCRSYSIDIGPCHVVAFYAPTAAIDPAEVSWLWNDLAAARSAGARWVIVFQHQPLVAHGRSHPAEKSVDHALAQVLEANGVDLHLSAHDQNYERTYPVRWRDGAPEAMTTEQSIYRRGQGTVLAKISPAGKRSDRGKDFSKLPDRLDPVVAAASDSGHHFGCITASGNELVIEARRLGRGGSQTETIDRVVIRR
;
A
#
# COMPACT_ATOMS: atom_id res chain seq x y z
N MET A 1 -1.08 -5.25 -14.60
CA MET A 1 -2.50 -4.83 -14.58
C MET A 1 -2.89 -4.11 -13.28
N PHE A 2 -2.14 -4.31 -12.18
CA PHE A 2 -2.45 -3.75 -10.86
C PHE A 2 -2.16 -2.25 -10.67
N ASP A 3 -1.39 -1.64 -11.57
CA ASP A 3 -1.21 -0.17 -11.59
C ASP A 3 -2.33 0.55 -12.36
N GLY A 4 -3.30 -0.21 -12.88
CA GLY A 4 -4.33 0.27 -13.79
C GLY A 4 -3.91 0.24 -15.26
N LEU A 5 -4.89 0.44 -16.14
CA LEU A 5 -4.70 0.61 -17.57
C LEU A 5 -4.16 2.02 -17.85
N PRO A 6 -3.19 2.18 -18.76
CA PRO A 6 -2.62 3.47 -19.15
C PRO A 6 -3.56 4.27 -20.07
N LEU A 7 -4.84 4.30 -19.71
CA LEU A 7 -5.91 5.00 -20.41
C LEU A 7 -6.47 6.09 -19.50
N PRO A 8 -6.79 7.29 -20.01
CA PRO A 8 -7.44 8.32 -19.23
C PRO A 8 -8.79 7.85 -18.67
N ALA A 9 -9.25 8.51 -17.60
CA ALA A 9 -10.62 8.29 -17.14
C ALA A 9 -11.62 8.76 -18.22
N GLU A 10 -12.79 8.11 -18.31
CA GLU A 10 -13.86 8.47 -19.23
C GLU A 10 -13.42 8.55 -20.72
N SER A 11 -12.44 7.73 -21.13
CA SER A 11 -11.89 7.72 -22.49
C SER A 11 -12.65 6.82 -23.47
N MET A 12 -13.49 5.89 -22.98
CA MET A 12 -14.15 4.86 -23.78
C MET A 12 -15.68 4.94 -23.63
N ASP A 13 -16.42 4.79 -24.73
CA ASP A 13 -17.90 4.71 -24.69
C ASP A 13 -18.39 3.28 -24.41
N GLN A 14 -17.60 2.29 -24.84
CA GLN A 14 -17.95 0.87 -24.83
C GLN A 14 -16.72 0.01 -24.53
N LEU A 15 -16.92 -1.12 -23.84
CA LEU A 15 -15.84 -2.05 -23.50
C LEU A 15 -16.32 -3.51 -23.59
N TYR A 16 -15.58 -4.33 -24.34
CA TYR A 16 -15.75 -5.79 -24.35
C TYR A 16 -14.63 -6.44 -23.54
N VAL A 17 -14.99 -7.34 -22.62
CA VAL A 17 -14.06 -8.12 -21.83
C VAL A 17 -14.28 -9.60 -22.14
N GLY A 18 -13.27 -10.23 -22.72
CA GLY A 18 -13.33 -11.64 -23.11
C GLY A 18 -13.06 -12.61 -21.95
N PRO A 19 -13.15 -13.92 -22.22
CA PRO A 19 -13.13 -14.97 -21.21
C PRO A 19 -11.79 -15.14 -20.48
N ALA A 20 -10.71 -14.53 -20.98
CA ALA A 20 -9.43 -14.43 -20.28
C ALA A 20 -9.54 -13.69 -18.93
N ILE A 21 -10.67 -13.04 -18.63
CA ILE A 21 -10.97 -12.52 -17.29
C ILE A 21 -10.87 -13.61 -16.19
N GLY A 22 -11.05 -14.88 -16.56
CA GLY A 22 -10.82 -16.05 -15.69
C GLY A 22 -9.39 -16.21 -15.19
N GLU A 23 -8.39 -15.60 -15.85
CA GLU A 23 -6.98 -15.68 -15.43
C GLU A 23 -6.63 -14.73 -14.28
N ILE A 24 -7.57 -13.85 -13.91
CA ILE A 24 -7.41 -12.91 -12.80
C ILE A 24 -7.82 -13.60 -11.50
N ASP A 25 -7.03 -13.42 -10.44
CA ASP A 25 -7.35 -13.92 -9.11
C ASP A 25 -8.66 -13.31 -8.57
N GLY A 26 -9.50 -14.15 -7.95
CA GLY A 26 -10.87 -13.77 -7.59
C GLY A 26 -10.97 -12.58 -6.63
N TRP A 27 -9.97 -12.41 -5.77
CA TRP A 27 -9.87 -11.30 -4.82
C TRP A 27 -9.48 -9.96 -5.47
N ASN A 28 -9.06 -9.97 -6.73
CA ASN A 28 -8.68 -8.77 -7.49
C ASN A 28 -9.76 -8.34 -8.50
N LEU A 29 -10.78 -9.16 -8.74
CA LEU A 29 -11.79 -8.91 -9.78
C LEU A 29 -12.55 -7.60 -9.58
N ALA A 30 -12.93 -7.27 -8.34
CA ALA A 30 -13.62 -6.02 -8.05
C ALA A 30 -12.77 -4.80 -8.48
N SER A 31 -11.48 -4.76 -8.15
CA SER A 31 -10.56 -3.68 -8.54
C SER A 31 -10.36 -3.57 -10.05
N VAL A 32 -10.37 -4.70 -10.75
CA VAL A 32 -10.27 -4.74 -12.21
C VAL A 32 -11.54 -4.19 -12.84
N PHE A 33 -12.72 -4.56 -12.35
CA PHE A 33 -13.98 -3.98 -12.82
C PHE A 33 -14.09 -2.49 -12.47
N GLU A 34 -13.64 -2.05 -11.29
CA GLU A 34 -13.52 -0.62 -10.95
C GLU A 34 -12.60 0.10 -11.93
N GLU A 35 -11.53 -0.55 -12.40
CA GLU A 35 -10.65 0.03 -13.41
C GLU A 35 -11.29 0.14 -14.78
N PHE A 36 -12.03 -0.88 -15.20
CA PHE A 36 -12.85 -0.82 -16.42
C PHE A 36 -13.89 0.29 -16.34
N ARG A 37 -14.49 0.49 -15.16
CA ARG A 37 -15.45 1.57 -14.93
C ARG A 37 -14.79 2.94 -15.05
N ARG A 38 -13.59 3.13 -14.49
CA ARG A 38 -12.84 4.40 -14.57
C ARG A 38 -12.62 4.84 -16.02
N ILE A 39 -12.28 3.94 -16.93
CA ILE A 39 -12.00 4.27 -18.33
C ILE A 39 -13.27 4.44 -19.18
N LEU A 40 -14.42 3.92 -18.72
CA LEU A 40 -15.70 4.07 -19.37
C LEU A 40 -16.32 5.43 -19.06
N ARG A 41 -16.89 6.09 -20.07
CA ARG A 41 -17.70 7.30 -19.87
C ARG A 41 -18.94 6.99 -19.04
N GLN A 42 -19.52 8.03 -18.46
CA GLN A 42 -20.83 7.96 -17.83
C GLN A 42 -21.86 7.45 -18.85
N ASP A 43 -22.73 6.55 -18.40
CA ASP A 43 -23.69 5.76 -19.18
C ASP A 43 -23.07 4.82 -20.23
N GLY A 44 -21.73 4.73 -20.29
CA GLY A 44 -20.98 3.81 -21.14
C GLY A 44 -21.30 2.34 -20.82
N LEU A 45 -21.21 1.49 -21.84
CA LEU A 45 -21.67 0.10 -21.79
C LEU A 45 -20.47 -0.87 -21.73
N ILE A 46 -20.48 -1.79 -20.77
CA ILE A 46 -19.54 -2.90 -20.69
C ILE A 46 -20.26 -4.22 -21.00
N ARG A 47 -19.62 -5.09 -21.78
CA ARG A 47 -20.02 -6.48 -21.98
C ARG A 47 -18.92 -7.40 -21.47
N ILE A 48 -19.26 -8.27 -20.52
CA ILE A 48 -18.37 -9.31 -19.99
C ILE A 48 -18.79 -10.65 -20.59
N ALA A 49 -17.84 -11.33 -21.22
CA ALA A 49 -17.94 -12.74 -21.59
C ALA A 49 -17.00 -13.54 -20.68
N ALA A 50 -17.53 -14.47 -19.89
CA ALA A 50 -16.73 -15.31 -19.01
C ALA A 50 -17.10 -16.78 -19.21
N TRP A 51 -16.14 -17.71 -19.05
CA TRP A 51 -16.41 -19.14 -19.13
C TRP A 51 -17.53 -19.53 -18.17
N ASP A 52 -18.57 -20.18 -18.68
CA ASP A 52 -19.77 -20.49 -17.93
C ASP A 52 -19.65 -21.84 -17.22
N LEU A 53 -19.39 -21.78 -15.91
CA LEU A 53 -19.31 -22.95 -15.06
C LEU A 53 -20.64 -23.71 -15.01
N ASP A 54 -21.77 -23.00 -15.00
CA ASP A 54 -23.09 -23.63 -14.90
C ASP A 54 -23.42 -24.38 -16.20
N ALA A 55 -23.10 -23.79 -17.36
CA ALA A 55 -23.24 -24.47 -18.65
C ALA A 55 -22.35 -25.71 -18.76
N ALA A 56 -21.09 -25.61 -18.32
CA ALA A 56 -20.14 -26.73 -18.33
C ALA A 56 -20.59 -27.87 -17.40
N LEU A 57 -21.07 -27.56 -16.19
CA LEU A 57 -21.64 -28.53 -15.26
C LEU A 57 -22.88 -29.21 -15.87
N ALA A 58 -23.78 -28.45 -16.47
CA ALA A 58 -24.98 -28.99 -17.08
C ALA A 58 -24.67 -29.89 -18.31
N ALA A 59 -23.68 -29.53 -19.13
CA ALA A 59 -23.22 -30.37 -20.23
C ALA A 59 -22.62 -31.69 -19.74
N ARG A 60 -21.81 -31.64 -18.67
CA ARG A 60 -21.25 -32.82 -18.00
C ARG A 60 -22.35 -33.74 -17.48
N GLU A 61 -23.35 -33.21 -16.79
CA GLU A 61 -24.48 -33.98 -16.25
C GLU A 61 -25.31 -34.66 -17.34
N ARG A 62 -25.50 -34.00 -18.49
CA ARG A 62 -26.19 -34.58 -19.65
C ARG A 62 -25.36 -35.57 -20.45
N GLY A 63 -24.06 -35.67 -20.18
CA GLY A 63 -23.14 -36.47 -21.00
C GLY A 63 -22.86 -35.87 -22.38
N ASP A 64 -23.10 -34.57 -22.56
CA ASP A 64 -22.95 -33.87 -23.84
C ASP A 64 -21.47 -33.56 -24.09
N ARG A 65 -20.79 -34.46 -24.79
CA ARG A 65 -19.38 -34.25 -25.15
C ARG A 65 -19.16 -33.13 -26.15
N SER A 66 -20.14 -32.81 -26.99
CA SER A 66 -19.96 -31.83 -28.07
C SER A 66 -19.69 -30.42 -27.55
N PHE A 67 -20.04 -30.16 -26.29
CA PHE A 67 -19.75 -28.94 -25.55
C PHE A 67 -18.27 -28.75 -25.18
N PHE A 68 -17.45 -29.80 -25.10
CA PHE A 68 -16.09 -29.64 -24.58
C PHE A 68 -15.04 -29.47 -25.67
N TRP A 69 -13.97 -28.70 -25.42
CA TRP A 69 -12.90 -28.52 -26.42
C TRP A 69 -12.12 -29.81 -26.71
N GLU A 70 -11.85 -30.62 -25.68
CA GLU A 70 -11.19 -31.92 -25.84
C GLU A 70 -12.22 -33.02 -26.15
N GLN A 71 -12.18 -33.54 -27.37
CA GLN A 71 -13.09 -34.63 -27.81
C GLN A 71 -12.50 -36.04 -27.61
N ASP A 72 -11.17 -36.15 -27.56
CA ASP A 72 -10.43 -37.43 -27.55
C ASP A 72 -10.15 -37.97 -26.14
N CYS A 73 -10.93 -37.56 -25.14
CA CYS A 73 -10.76 -38.00 -23.75
C CYS A 73 -12.10 -38.29 -23.05
N THR A 74 -12.03 -38.68 -21.78
CA THR A 74 -13.23 -38.84 -20.94
C THR A 74 -13.88 -37.48 -20.69
N ILE A 75 -15.21 -37.45 -20.55
CA ILE A 75 -15.95 -36.20 -20.27
C ILE A 75 -15.44 -35.49 -19.00
N GLU A 76 -14.95 -36.24 -18.00
CA GLU A 76 -14.38 -35.68 -16.77
C GLU A 76 -13.10 -34.87 -17.04
N ARG A 77 -12.20 -35.42 -17.85
CA ARG A 77 -10.97 -34.74 -18.26
C ARG A 77 -11.26 -33.54 -19.14
N ALA A 78 -12.21 -33.65 -20.07
CA ALA A 78 -12.60 -32.56 -20.94
C ALA A 78 -13.21 -31.38 -20.15
N PHE A 79 -14.06 -31.69 -19.16
CA PHE A 79 -14.62 -30.74 -18.22
C PHE A 79 -13.52 -30.03 -17.42
N GLU A 80 -12.61 -30.79 -16.80
CA GLU A 80 -11.50 -30.24 -16.00
C GLU A 80 -10.61 -29.32 -16.83
N ALA A 81 -10.20 -29.74 -18.03
CA ALA A 81 -9.36 -28.94 -18.91
C ALA A 81 -10.02 -27.62 -19.30
N GLN A 82 -11.31 -27.62 -19.61
CA GLN A 82 -12.03 -26.42 -20.05
C GLN A 82 -12.30 -25.44 -18.90
N ILE A 83 -12.82 -25.90 -17.76
CA ILE A 83 -13.13 -24.99 -16.64
C ILE A 83 -11.87 -24.38 -16.03
N LEU A 84 -10.75 -25.12 -16.05
CA LEU A 84 -9.47 -24.61 -15.58
C LEU A 84 -8.72 -23.81 -16.65
N GLY A 85 -9.25 -23.68 -17.87
CA GLY A 85 -8.54 -23.01 -18.97
C GLY A 85 -7.16 -23.63 -19.23
N TYR A 86 -7.06 -24.97 -19.23
CA TYR A 86 -5.80 -25.71 -19.25
C TYR A 86 -4.81 -25.33 -18.13
N GLY A 87 -5.35 -24.94 -16.97
CA GLY A 87 -4.58 -24.51 -15.80
C GLY A 87 -4.29 -23.01 -15.75
N SER A 88 -4.76 -22.21 -16.70
CA SER A 88 -4.59 -20.75 -16.65
C SER A 88 -5.63 -20.05 -15.77
N ALA A 89 -6.82 -20.65 -15.59
CA ALA A 89 -7.89 -20.03 -14.83
C ALA A 89 -7.55 -19.97 -13.34
N ARG A 90 -7.67 -18.76 -12.77
CA ARG A 90 -7.55 -18.47 -11.33
C ARG A 90 -8.91 -18.14 -10.70
N SER A 91 -9.89 -17.82 -11.53
CA SER A 91 -11.27 -17.57 -11.15
C SER A 91 -12.24 -18.31 -12.06
N LEU A 92 -13.30 -18.85 -11.45
CA LEU A 92 -14.42 -19.47 -12.16
C LEU A 92 -15.63 -18.55 -12.10
N PHE A 93 -16.43 -18.54 -13.17
CA PHE A 93 -17.56 -17.64 -13.31
C PHE A 93 -18.85 -18.38 -13.66
N ASN A 94 -19.95 -17.77 -13.25
CA ASN A 94 -21.24 -17.86 -13.89
C ASN A 94 -21.84 -16.43 -13.96
N ALA A 95 -22.98 -16.26 -14.60
CA ALA A 95 -23.60 -14.93 -14.77
C ALA A 95 -23.86 -14.22 -13.43
N ALA A 96 -24.26 -14.97 -12.39
CA ALA A 96 -24.49 -14.44 -11.06
C ALA A 96 -23.20 -13.89 -10.43
N ARG A 97 -22.08 -14.62 -10.56
CA ARG A 97 -20.78 -14.18 -10.03
C ARG A 97 -20.24 -12.96 -10.76
N VAL A 98 -20.40 -12.89 -12.08
CA VAL A 98 -20.06 -11.68 -12.86
C VAL A 98 -20.91 -10.50 -12.40
N THR A 99 -22.21 -10.71 -12.22
CA THR A 99 -23.15 -9.69 -11.73
C THR A 99 -22.73 -9.15 -10.36
N GLU A 100 -22.40 -10.02 -9.42
CA GLU A 100 -21.96 -9.65 -8.07
C GLU A 100 -20.73 -8.73 -8.12
N HIS A 101 -19.72 -9.09 -8.92
CA HIS A 101 -18.51 -8.28 -9.04
C HIS A 101 -18.73 -6.94 -9.76
N LEU A 102 -19.61 -6.89 -10.76
CA LEU A 102 -20.00 -5.63 -11.41
C LEU A 102 -20.75 -4.71 -10.43
N GLN A 103 -21.62 -5.27 -9.58
CA GLN A 103 -22.30 -4.53 -8.51
C GLN A 103 -21.30 -3.97 -7.49
N GLN A 104 -20.35 -4.79 -7.04
CA GLN A 104 -19.28 -4.37 -6.11
C GLN A 104 -18.45 -3.22 -6.70
N ALA A 105 -18.17 -3.27 -8.00
CA ALA A 105 -17.44 -2.22 -8.71
C ALA A 105 -18.28 -0.95 -8.98
N GLY A 106 -19.58 -0.94 -8.66
CA GLY A 106 -20.48 0.20 -8.79
C GLY A 106 -21.15 0.35 -10.16
N PHE A 107 -21.18 -0.70 -10.99
CA PHE A 107 -21.98 -0.69 -12.20
C PHE A 107 -23.48 -0.81 -11.90
N THR A 108 -24.31 -0.29 -12.81
CA THR A 108 -25.78 -0.35 -12.72
C THR A 108 -26.38 -0.94 -13.99
N SER A 109 -27.70 -1.13 -14.02
CA SER A 109 -28.42 -1.71 -15.18
C SER A 109 -27.85 -3.07 -15.62
N ILE A 110 -27.38 -3.87 -14.66
CA ILE A 110 -26.68 -5.12 -14.93
C ILE A 110 -27.70 -6.16 -15.40
N THR A 111 -27.48 -6.71 -16.59
CA THR A 111 -28.40 -7.67 -17.19
C THR A 111 -27.64 -8.76 -17.92
N GLU A 112 -28.07 -10.01 -17.71
CA GLU A 112 -27.61 -11.14 -18.50
C GLU A 112 -28.11 -11.02 -19.94
N ARG A 113 -27.31 -11.50 -20.89
CA ARG A 113 -27.59 -11.45 -22.33
C ARG A 113 -27.37 -12.82 -22.94
N SER A 114 -28.17 -13.14 -23.94
CA SER A 114 -27.84 -14.25 -24.83
C SER A 114 -26.65 -13.87 -25.75
N PRO A 115 -25.96 -14.86 -26.33
CA PRO A 115 -24.92 -14.60 -27.33
C PRO A 115 -25.45 -13.71 -28.45
N HIS A 116 -24.63 -12.76 -28.91
CA HIS A 116 -24.97 -11.80 -29.97
C HIS A 116 -26.13 -10.83 -29.67
N GLN A 117 -26.75 -10.90 -28.49
CA GLN A 117 -27.74 -9.91 -28.04
C GLN A 117 -27.07 -8.84 -27.17
N THR A 118 -27.27 -7.57 -27.53
CA THR A 118 -26.64 -6.44 -26.85
C THR A 118 -27.53 -5.20 -26.84
N ASP A 119 -27.38 -4.39 -25.80
CA ASP A 119 -27.96 -3.03 -25.72
C ASP A 119 -27.12 -1.98 -26.47
N ASP A 120 -25.99 -2.38 -27.06
CA ASP A 120 -25.21 -1.55 -27.96
C ASP A 120 -25.97 -1.31 -29.28
N PRO A 121 -26.35 -0.06 -29.61
CA PRO A 121 -27.08 0.24 -30.83
C PRO A 121 -26.28 -0.04 -32.10
N THR A 122 -24.95 -0.17 -32.01
CA THR A 122 -24.09 -0.51 -33.15
C THR A 122 -23.91 -2.02 -33.33
N GLY A 123 -24.28 -2.83 -32.33
CA GLY A 123 -24.11 -4.29 -32.31
C GLY A 123 -22.66 -4.77 -32.17
N ARG A 124 -21.67 -3.87 -32.16
CA ARG A 124 -20.24 -4.20 -32.22
C ARG A 124 -19.75 -4.91 -30.97
N LEU A 125 -20.34 -4.60 -29.81
CA LEU A 125 -19.98 -5.30 -28.57
C LEU A 125 -20.26 -6.80 -28.60
N ALA A 126 -21.20 -7.27 -29.43
CA ALA A 126 -21.58 -8.68 -29.49
C ALA A 126 -21.00 -9.42 -30.72
N GLU A 127 -20.28 -8.72 -31.61
CA GLU A 127 -19.52 -9.34 -32.70
C GLU A 127 -18.50 -10.40 -32.22
N PRO A 128 -17.79 -10.21 -31.08
CA PRO A 128 -16.79 -11.18 -30.61
C PRO A 128 -17.36 -12.46 -29.98
N ASP A 129 -18.68 -12.59 -29.79
CA ASP A 129 -19.36 -13.70 -29.10
C ASP A 129 -19.33 -15.05 -29.87
N SER A 130 -18.29 -15.27 -30.68
CA SER A 130 -18.02 -16.51 -31.41
C SER A 130 -17.90 -17.77 -30.52
N LEU A 131 -17.77 -17.59 -29.21
CA LEU A 131 -17.70 -18.65 -28.18
C LEU A 131 -19.01 -18.75 -27.38
N GLY A 132 -20.13 -18.32 -27.97
CA GLY A 132 -21.44 -18.13 -27.33
C GLY A 132 -21.94 -19.30 -26.48
N ASP A 133 -21.65 -20.54 -26.89
CA ASP A 133 -22.12 -21.73 -26.16
C ASP A 133 -21.32 -22.00 -24.87
N TYR A 134 -20.11 -21.43 -24.72
CA TYR A 134 -19.21 -21.70 -23.59
C TYR A 134 -19.17 -20.59 -22.55
N CYS A 135 -19.78 -19.45 -22.85
CA CYS A 135 -19.65 -18.25 -22.05
C CYS A 135 -21.01 -17.75 -21.55
N CYS A 136 -21.03 -17.23 -20.33
CA CYS A 136 -22.12 -16.39 -19.87
C CYS A 136 -21.80 -14.94 -20.24
N PHE A 137 -22.83 -14.20 -20.68
CA PHE A 137 -22.68 -12.80 -21.07
C PHE A 137 -23.47 -11.89 -20.14
N VAL A 138 -22.80 -10.89 -19.60
CA VAL A 138 -23.42 -9.89 -18.72
C VAL A 138 -23.07 -8.50 -19.24
N GLU A 139 -24.09 -7.66 -19.41
CA GLU A 139 -23.93 -6.25 -19.76
C GLU A 139 -24.25 -5.37 -18.57
N ALA A 140 -23.54 -4.24 -18.46
CA ALA A 140 -23.78 -3.26 -17.42
C ALA A 140 -23.42 -1.84 -17.88
N ARG A 141 -23.95 -0.84 -17.17
CA ARG A 141 -23.69 0.58 -17.44
C ARG A 141 -22.89 1.23 -16.32
N ASN A 142 -21.94 2.07 -16.71
CA ASN A 142 -21.29 2.97 -15.76
C ASN A 142 -22.29 4.07 -15.37
N PRO A 143 -22.77 4.16 -14.12
CA PRO A 143 -23.77 5.16 -13.74
C PRO A 143 -23.22 6.58 -13.85
N SER A 144 -24.07 7.53 -14.20
CA SER A 144 -23.79 8.95 -14.04
C SER A 144 -23.64 9.31 -12.55
N GLY A 145 -22.59 10.07 -12.21
CA GLY A 145 -22.40 10.63 -10.86
C GLY A 145 -21.79 9.70 -9.79
N TRP A 146 -21.16 8.59 -10.17
CA TRP A 146 -20.44 7.72 -9.22
C TRP A 146 -18.91 7.69 -9.48
N PRO A 147 -18.06 7.84 -8.45
CA PRO A 147 -18.41 8.02 -7.06
C PRO A 147 -18.89 9.46 -6.82
N LEU A 148 -19.77 9.64 -5.85
CA LEU A 148 -20.07 10.96 -5.33
C LEU A 148 -18.73 11.60 -4.95
N ALA A 149 -18.38 12.74 -5.57
CA ALA A 149 -17.43 13.65 -4.97
C ALA A 149 -17.86 13.78 -3.51
N SER A 150 -16.96 13.55 -2.55
CA SER A 150 -17.35 13.78 -1.18
C SER A 150 -17.84 15.23 -1.11
N ASP A 151 -19.10 15.46 -0.72
CA ASP A 151 -19.66 16.80 -0.55
C ASP A 151 -18.92 17.63 0.52
N ARG A 152 -17.85 17.08 1.09
CA ARG A 152 -16.91 17.79 1.94
C ARG A 152 -16.27 18.93 1.17
N GLN A 153 -16.64 20.14 1.56
CA GLN A 153 -15.96 21.36 1.16
C GLN A 153 -14.62 21.54 1.89
N ASP A 154 -14.47 20.89 3.05
CA ASP A 154 -13.28 20.96 3.88
C ASP A 154 -12.16 20.05 3.36
N PRO A 155 -10.88 20.47 3.52
CA PRO A 155 -9.75 19.65 3.11
C PRO A 155 -9.66 18.41 4.02
N SER A 156 -9.42 17.26 3.40
CA SER A 156 -9.31 15.96 4.08
C SER A 156 -7.86 15.49 4.11
N GLY A 157 -7.53 14.74 5.16
CA GLY A 157 -6.28 14.02 5.26
C GLY A 157 -5.03 14.88 5.22
N VAL A 158 -5.03 16.07 5.84
CA VAL A 158 -3.86 16.96 5.85
C VAL A 158 -2.67 16.23 6.47
N HIS A 159 -1.56 16.13 5.73
CA HIS A 159 -0.36 15.44 6.19
C HIS A 159 0.93 16.01 5.59
N LEU A 160 2.05 15.64 6.20
CA LEU A 160 3.40 16.02 5.81
C LEU A 160 4.14 14.82 5.20
N THR A 161 4.83 15.04 4.08
CA THR A 161 5.80 14.09 3.51
C THR A 161 7.07 14.82 3.08
N LEU A 162 8.18 14.10 2.91
CA LEU A 162 9.43 14.68 2.42
C LEU A 162 9.27 15.14 0.96
N ALA A 163 9.84 16.29 0.61
CA ALA A 163 9.85 16.78 -0.78
C ALA A 163 11.19 16.54 -1.48
N ASP A 164 12.26 16.28 -0.73
CA ASP A 164 13.60 15.95 -1.21
C ASP A 164 14.26 14.90 -0.32
N ARG A 165 15.22 14.16 -0.88
CA ARG A 165 15.87 13.05 -0.17
C ARG A 165 16.65 13.45 1.07
N HIS A 166 16.97 14.74 1.25
CA HIS A 166 17.79 15.22 2.37
C HIS A 166 16.95 15.88 3.48
N GLY A 167 15.62 15.88 3.36
CA GLY A 167 14.70 16.50 4.33
C GLY A 167 14.84 18.02 4.45
N ARG A 168 15.32 18.68 3.38
CA ARG A 168 15.44 20.15 3.36
C ARG A 168 14.11 20.85 3.13
N ARG A 169 13.12 20.14 2.60
CA ARG A 169 11.78 20.61 2.29
C ARG A 169 10.78 19.50 2.57
N LEU A 170 9.57 19.91 2.94
CA LEU A 170 8.41 19.05 3.07
C LEU A 170 7.35 19.45 2.03
N ASN A 171 6.46 18.52 1.73
CA ASN A 171 5.17 18.83 1.12
C ASN A 171 4.10 18.76 2.20
N VAL A 172 3.24 19.78 2.26
CA VAL A 172 1.94 19.73 2.96
C VAL A 172 0.92 19.26 1.94
N VAL A 173 0.26 18.14 2.21
CA VAL A 173 -0.62 17.45 1.25
C VAL A 173 -2.02 17.28 1.85
N TRP A 174 -3.05 17.48 1.03
CA TRP A 174 -4.45 17.28 1.40
C TRP A 174 -5.30 16.91 0.19
N SER A 175 -6.53 16.43 0.42
CA SER A 175 -7.51 16.12 -0.63
C SER A 175 -8.73 17.02 -0.50
N ALA A 176 -9.16 17.62 -1.61
CA ALA A 176 -10.33 18.51 -1.68
C ALA A 176 -10.98 18.45 -3.07
N PRO A 177 -12.21 18.97 -3.27
CA PRO A 177 -12.85 18.98 -4.58
C PRO A 177 -12.04 19.73 -5.65
N ALA A 178 -11.96 19.19 -6.87
CA ALA A 178 -11.16 19.74 -7.99
C ALA A 178 -11.36 21.23 -8.28
N ARG A 179 -12.59 21.73 -8.09
CA ARG A 179 -13.03 23.10 -8.41
C ARG A 179 -12.57 24.17 -7.41
N THR A 180 -11.68 23.83 -6.48
CA THR A 180 -11.23 24.70 -5.41
C THR A 180 -9.81 25.20 -5.68
N GLU A 181 -9.52 26.44 -5.31
CA GLU A 181 -8.18 27.02 -5.38
C GLU A 181 -7.62 27.15 -3.97
N TRP A 182 -6.32 26.88 -3.81
CA TRP A 182 -5.66 26.84 -2.51
C TRP A 182 -4.27 27.48 -2.55
N SER A 183 -3.84 28.03 -1.41
CA SER A 183 -2.45 28.40 -1.15
C SER A 183 -1.91 27.73 0.12
N LEU A 184 -0.59 27.58 0.18
CA LEU A 184 0.13 27.21 1.40
C LEU A 184 0.83 28.46 1.93
N ARG A 185 0.69 28.73 3.23
CA ARG A 185 1.53 29.70 3.94
C ARG A 185 2.41 28.98 4.93
N CYS A 186 3.66 29.41 5.06
CA CYS A 186 4.60 28.83 6.00
C CYS A 186 5.47 29.91 6.62
N ARG A 187 5.86 29.72 7.89
CA ARG A 187 6.81 30.59 8.59
C ARG A 187 7.55 29.80 9.68
N PRO A 188 8.77 30.21 10.05
CA PRO A 188 9.35 29.77 11.31
C PRO A 188 8.50 30.23 12.51
N GLU A 189 8.29 29.36 13.51
CA GLU A 189 7.52 29.69 14.73
C GLU A 189 8.08 30.93 15.47
N SER A 190 9.36 31.25 15.28
CA SER A 190 10.01 32.42 15.88
C SER A 190 9.69 33.76 15.18
N THR A 191 8.85 33.75 14.14
CA THR A 191 8.53 34.93 13.31
C THR A 191 7.02 35.12 13.19
N THR A 192 6.59 36.32 12.84
CA THR A 192 5.16 36.64 12.68
C THR A 192 4.71 36.72 11.22
N GLU A 193 5.64 36.94 10.29
CA GLU A 193 5.36 37.13 8.88
C GLU A 193 5.13 35.79 8.18
N TRP A 194 4.01 35.68 7.47
CA TRP A 194 3.67 34.52 6.65
C TRP A 194 4.19 34.71 5.23
N VAL A 195 4.71 33.64 4.63
CA VAL A 195 5.09 33.62 3.21
C VAL A 195 4.18 32.64 2.48
N ASP A 196 3.57 33.09 1.38
CA ASP A 196 2.75 32.26 0.49
C ASP A 196 3.63 31.43 -0.46
N TYR A 197 3.26 30.16 -0.65
CA TYR A 197 3.90 29.19 -1.54
C TYR A 197 2.87 28.62 -2.51
N PRO A 198 3.26 28.38 -3.78
CA PRO A 198 2.36 27.82 -4.77
C PRO A 198 1.98 26.38 -4.42
N VAL A 199 0.74 26.03 -4.77
CA VAL A 199 0.17 24.70 -4.59
C VAL A 199 -0.04 24.07 -5.96
N ARG A 200 0.29 22.79 -6.07
CA ARG A 200 -0.02 21.96 -7.24
C ARG A 200 -1.18 21.04 -6.90
N SER A 201 -1.93 20.62 -7.91
CA SER A 201 -2.96 19.60 -7.74
C SER A 201 -3.04 18.63 -8.91
N TRP A 202 -3.55 17.44 -8.64
CA TRP A 202 -3.79 16.40 -9.64
C TRP A 202 -5.00 15.54 -9.23
N PRO A 203 -5.69 14.91 -10.19
CA PRO A 203 -6.86 14.10 -9.90
C PRO A 203 -6.51 12.88 -9.05
N THR A 204 -7.44 12.52 -8.17
CA THR A 204 -7.44 11.23 -7.48
C THR A 204 -7.96 10.11 -8.40
N SER A 205 -8.08 8.89 -7.84
CA SER A 205 -8.69 7.74 -8.51
C SER A 205 -10.15 7.95 -8.93
N ASP A 206 -10.84 8.96 -8.36
CA ASP A 206 -12.20 9.38 -8.73
C ASP A 206 -12.27 10.15 -10.07
N GLY A 207 -11.14 10.49 -10.68
CA GLY A 207 -11.08 11.17 -11.98
C GLY A 207 -11.07 12.71 -11.88
N PRO A 208 -11.05 13.40 -13.03
CA PRO A 208 -10.76 14.84 -13.11
C PRO A 208 -11.79 15.74 -12.44
N ASN A 209 -13.04 15.28 -12.36
CA ASN A 209 -14.17 16.02 -11.78
C ASN A 209 -14.40 15.71 -10.29
N GLY A 210 -13.68 14.74 -9.73
CA GLY A 210 -13.79 14.31 -8.34
C GLY A 210 -12.93 15.14 -7.38
N ASN A 211 -12.42 14.50 -6.33
CA ASN A 211 -11.42 15.13 -5.48
C ASN A 211 -10.05 15.16 -6.19
N HIS A 212 -9.29 16.22 -5.95
CA HIS A 212 -7.89 16.32 -6.29
C HIS A 212 -7.05 16.21 -5.03
N VAL A 213 -5.84 15.67 -5.18
CA VAL A 213 -4.79 15.86 -4.20
C VAL A 213 -4.13 17.19 -4.47
N PHE A 214 -3.92 17.99 -3.42
CA PHE A 214 -3.21 19.24 -3.44
C PHE A 214 -1.93 19.11 -2.64
N SER A 215 -0.84 19.69 -3.13
CA SER A 215 0.48 19.65 -2.50
C SER A 215 1.14 21.03 -2.55
N GLY A 216 1.36 21.62 -1.38
CA GLY A 216 2.16 22.83 -1.20
C GLY A 216 3.56 22.47 -0.71
N ARG A 217 4.60 22.95 -1.39
CA ARG A 217 6.00 22.71 -0.99
C ARG A 217 6.50 23.82 -0.06
N THR A 218 7.11 23.43 1.06
CA THR A 218 7.68 24.38 2.03
C THR A 218 8.89 25.13 1.45
N PRO A 219 9.32 26.23 2.10
CA PRO A 219 10.67 26.77 1.88
C PRO A 219 11.73 25.72 2.24
N GLU A 220 12.98 26.08 1.95
CA GLU A 220 14.11 25.36 2.54
C GLU A 220 14.08 25.55 4.06
N LEU A 221 14.16 24.43 4.76
CA LEU A 221 13.99 24.33 6.20
C LEU A 221 15.36 24.29 6.87
N GLU A 222 15.42 24.88 8.06
CA GLU A 222 16.57 24.77 8.94
C GLU A 222 16.39 23.53 9.85
N SER A 223 17.33 22.60 9.78
CA SER A 223 17.30 21.32 10.52
C SER A 223 16.91 21.49 11.99
N GLY A 224 15.87 20.78 12.44
CA GLY A 224 15.39 20.80 13.83
C GLY A 224 14.61 22.05 14.24
N ARG A 225 14.51 23.08 13.38
CA ARG A 225 13.73 24.29 13.66
C ARG A 225 12.23 24.01 13.49
N ARG A 226 11.40 24.66 14.29
CA ARG A 226 9.93 24.54 14.22
C ARG A 226 9.32 25.58 13.29
N TYR A 227 8.30 25.16 12.55
CA TYR A 227 7.56 25.96 11.57
C TYR A 227 6.06 25.81 11.79
N ASP A 228 5.33 26.90 11.58
CA ASP A 228 3.88 26.91 11.42
C ASP A 228 3.56 26.90 9.92
N TYR A 229 2.45 26.25 9.56
CA TYR A 229 1.87 26.34 8.23
C TYR A 229 0.36 26.52 8.28
N GLU A 230 -0.20 27.10 7.21
CA GLU A 230 -1.63 27.21 6.96
C GLU A 230 -1.91 26.80 5.51
N ILE A 231 -2.92 25.96 5.31
CA ILE A 231 -3.53 25.78 3.98
C ILE A 231 -4.78 26.65 3.92
N VAL A 232 -4.91 27.42 2.84
CA VAL A 232 -5.92 28.48 2.72
C VAL A 232 -6.71 28.27 1.44
N GLN A 233 -8.00 28.01 1.57
CA GLN A 233 -8.91 27.97 0.42
C GLN A 233 -9.20 29.39 -0.06
N ALA A 234 -9.15 29.64 -1.36
CA ALA A 234 -9.57 30.92 -1.92
C ALA A 234 -11.09 31.13 -1.72
N GLY A 235 -11.47 32.32 -1.26
CA GLY A 235 -12.87 32.66 -1.02
C GLY A 235 -13.04 34.02 -0.34
N PRO A 236 -14.29 34.49 -0.19
CA PRO A 236 -14.58 35.80 0.41
C PRO A 236 -14.27 35.87 1.92
N ASP A 237 -14.24 34.73 2.62
CA ASP A 237 -13.88 34.61 4.04
C ASP A 237 -13.09 33.30 4.26
N PRO A 238 -11.79 33.29 3.95
CA PRO A 238 -10.99 32.07 3.98
C PRO A 238 -10.75 31.60 5.43
N GLN A 239 -11.11 30.35 5.73
CA GLN A 239 -10.82 29.71 7.00
C GLN A 239 -9.59 28.80 6.85
N PRO A 240 -8.41 29.20 7.37
CA PRO A 240 -7.20 28.41 7.23
C PRO A 240 -7.25 27.15 8.08
N VAL A 241 -6.69 26.06 7.56
CA VAL A 241 -6.34 24.89 8.36
C VAL A 241 -4.86 24.99 8.72
N SER A 242 -4.59 25.15 10.01
CA SER A 242 -3.23 25.36 10.54
C SER A 242 -2.61 24.08 11.07
N GLY A 243 -1.28 24.01 11.02
CA GLY A 243 -0.48 22.99 11.69
C GLY A 243 0.92 23.50 12.02
N SER A 244 1.67 22.72 12.79
CA SER A 244 3.06 23.04 13.13
C SER A 244 3.90 21.77 13.19
N PHE A 245 5.14 21.85 12.74
CA PHE A 245 6.07 20.72 12.67
C PHE A 245 7.50 21.14 13.02
N ALA A 246 8.33 20.14 13.36
CA ALA A 246 9.77 20.31 13.43
C ALA A 246 10.40 19.85 12.11
N ALA A 247 11.32 20.64 11.55
CA ALA A 247 12.06 20.27 10.36
C ALA A 247 12.92 19.03 10.63
N PRO A 248 12.91 18.01 9.74
CA PRO A 248 13.69 16.79 9.93
C PRO A 248 15.18 17.05 10.14
N PRO A 249 15.89 16.21 10.93
CA PRO A 249 17.35 16.26 11.03
C PRO A 249 18.00 16.01 9.67
N GLN A 250 18.66 17.01 9.12
CA GLN A 250 19.33 16.89 7.81
C GLN A 250 20.62 16.04 7.90
N PRO A 251 21.15 15.53 6.77
CA PRO A 251 22.43 14.83 6.73
C PRO A 251 23.53 15.56 7.50
N GLY A 252 24.21 14.83 8.39
CA GLY A 252 25.25 15.39 9.27
C GLY A 252 24.76 15.77 10.66
N SER A 253 23.45 15.76 10.91
CA SER A 253 22.90 15.87 12.27
C SER A 253 23.34 14.68 13.14
N ALA A 254 23.57 14.93 14.43
CA ALA A 254 24.16 13.93 15.33
C ALA A 254 23.22 12.76 15.65
N THR A 255 21.90 13.00 15.62
CA THR A 255 20.87 12.05 16.04
C THR A 255 19.62 12.21 15.18
N VAL A 256 18.89 11.10 14.96
CA VAL A 256 17.53 11.07 14.42
C VAL A 256 16.70 10.02 15.14
N ARG A 257 15.41 10.29 15.34
CA ARG A 257 14.38 9.41 15.93
C ARG A 257 13.34 9.07 14.88
N LEU A 258 13.16 7.79 14.61
CA LEU A 258 12.21 7.28 13.63
C LEU A 258 11.16 6.43 14.34
N ALA A 259 9.92 6.49 13.88
CA ALA A 259 8.90 5.48 14.21
C ALA A 259 8.60 4.61 12.99
N PHE A 260 8.34 3.32 13.19
CA PHE A 260 7.93 2.40 12.12
C PHE A 260 6.54 1.84 12.41
N LEU A 261 5.60 2.06 11.48
CA LEU A 261 4.19 1.68 11.58
C LEU A 261 3.77 0.91 10.32
N ALA A 262 3.04 -0.19 10.49
CA ALA A 262 2.47 -0.97 9.40
C ALA A 262 1.25 -1.74 9.90
N ASP A 263 0.39 -2.25 9.00
CA ASP A 263 -0.82 -3.00 9.36
C ASP A 263 -1.73 -2.18 10.31
N THR A 264 -2.08 -0.95 9.90
CA THR A 264 -2.73 0.03 10.79
C THR A 264 -4.25 -0.12 10.82
N GLY A 265 -4.88 -0.32 9.66
CA GLY A 265 -6.33 -0.47 9.50
C GLY A 265 -7.15 0.79 9.81
N LEU A 266 -8.43 0.72 9.41
CA LEU A 266 -9.43 1.72 9.73
C LEU A 266 -10.19 1.36 11.01
N VAL A 267 -10.35 2.32 11.92
CA VAL A 267 -11.17 2.15 13.12
C VAL A 267 -12.66 2.12 12.77
N GLY A 268 -13.46 1.52 13.65
CA GLY A 268 -14.92 1.43 13.48
C GLY A 268 -15.36 0.43 12.41
N ARG A 269 -14.49 -0.52 12.05
CA ARG A 269 -14.87 -1.69 11.26
C ARG A 269 -15.80 -2.60 12.05
N ASP A 270 -16.74 -3.22 11.34
CA ASP A 270 -17.73 -4.12 11.92
C ASP A 270 -17.11 -5.41 12.50
N ASP A 271 -15.98 -5.84 11.94
CA ASP A 271 -15.22 -7.01 12.41
C ASP A 271 -14.42 -6.77 13.71
N GLY A 272 -14.30 -5.51 14.14
CA GLY A 272 -13.56 -5.10 15.34
C GLY A 272 -12.05 -5.43 15.29
N LEU A 273 -11.45 -5.66 14.12
CA LEU A 273 -10.04 -6.06 14.01
C LEU A 273 -9.06 -4.88 14.13
N SER A 274 -9.52 -3.65 13.89
CA SER A 274 -8.74 -2.42 14.01
C SER A 274 -9.02 -1.69 15.33
N ASP A 275 -8.46 -2.20 16.42
CA ASP A 275 -8.69 -1.67 17.78
C ASP A 275 -7.43 -1.09 18.45
N GLY A 276 -6.29 -1.08 17.75
CA GLY A 276 -5.03 -0.54 18.28
C GLY A 276 -4.62 0.83 17.72
N THR A 277 -5.13 1.20 16.55
CA THR A 277 -4.57 2.28 15.73
C THR A 277 -4.53 3.63 16.44
N LEU A 278 -5.65 4.05 17.04
CA LEU A 278 -5.70 5.34 17.76
C LEU A 278 -4.77 5.37 18.98
N ALA A 279 -4.61 4.25 19.68
CA ALA A 279 -3.71 4.16 20.83
C ALA A 279 -2.24 4.25 20.38
N VAL A 280 -1.88 3.58 19.27
CA VAL A 280 -0.56 3.70 18.64
C VAL A 280 -0.30 5.16 18.24
N LEU A 281 -1.27 5.82 17.59
CA LEU A 281 -1.14 7.25 17.22
C LEU A 281 -0.94 8.15 18.45
N GLY A 282 -1.63 7.88 19.55
CA GLY A 282 -1.42 8.58 20.82
C GLY A 282 -0.01 8.39 21.38
N GLU A 283 0.57 7.19 21.29
CA GLU A 283 1.97 6.94 21.65
C GLU A 283 2.95 7.66 20.74
N VAL A 284 2.78 7.57 19.42
CA VAL A 284 3.63 8.25 18.43
C VAL A 284 3.58 9.77 18.65
N THR A 285 2.40 10.33 18.93
CA THR A 285 2.25 11.75 19.26
C THR A 285 3.06 12.15 20.50
N ARG A 286 3.12 11.32 21.53
CA ARG A 286 3.93 11.59 22.74
C ARG A 286 5.42 11.40 22.52
N LEU A 287 5.79 10.50 21.62
CA LEU A 287 7.19 10.19 21.30
C LEU A 287 7.84 11.28 20.46
N GLU A 288 7.03 12.02 19.68
CA GLU A 288 7.44 13.05 18.74
C GLU A 288 8.69 12.62 17.92
N PRO A 289 8.60 11.51 17.15
CA PRO A 289 9.69 11.13 16.25
C PRO A 289 9.90 12.22 15.17
N ASP A 290 11.11 12.27 14.62
CA ASP A 290 11.46 13.19 13.55
C ASP A 290 10.82 12.79 12.21
N LEU A 291 10.56 11.49 12.02
CA LEU A 291 9.97 10.91 10.81
C LEU A 291 9.25 9.60 11.14
N ILE A 292 8.13 9.35 10.48
CA ILE A 292 7.43 8.06 10.50
C ILE A 292 7.69 7.31 9.19
N LEU A 293 8.11 6.05 9.31
CA LEU A 293 8.26 5.10 8.22
C LEU A 293 7.00 4.22 8.14
N GLY A 294 6.27 4.30 7.04
CA GLY A 294 5.09 3.50 6.76
C GLY A 294 5.43 2.20 6.05
N GLY A 295 5.28 1.05 6.72
CA GLY A 295 5.60 -0.26 6.16
C GLY A 295 4.47 -0.94 5.37
N GLY A 296 3.43 -0.20 4.96
CA GLY A 296 2.30 -0.71 4.20
C GLY A 296 1.18 -1.32 5.03
N ASP A 297 0.13 -1.75 4.33
CA ASP A 297 -1.13 -2.23 4.84
C ASP A 297 -1.87 -1.20 5.71
N TYR A 298 -2.52 -0.27 5.04
CA TYR A 298 -3.11 0.93 5.62
C TYR A 298 -4.61 0.77 5.85
N ALA A 299 -5.44 0.83 4.82
CA ALA A 299 -6.90 0.89 5.01
C ALA A 299 -7.57 -0.47 5.20
N TYR A 300 -7.00 -1.54 4.61
CA TYR A 300 -7.61 -2.88 4.56
C TYR A 300 -9.02 -2.87 3.96
N ARG A 301 -9.21 -2.15 2.84
CA ARG A 301 -10.52 -1.98 2.20
C ARG A 301 -11.18 -3.30 1.83
N SER A 302 -10.41 -4.26 1.31
CA SER A 302 -10.93 -5.56 0.84
C SER A 302 -11.71 -6.34 1.88
N SER A 303 -11.29 -6.27 3.15
CA SER A 303 -11.96 -6.97 4.24
C SER A 303 -12.91 -6.06 5.02
N ASP A 304 -13.13 -4.83 4.56
CA ASP A 304 -14.02 -3.85 5.18
C ASP A 304 -15.45 -3.95 4.62
N ASP A 305 -16.38 -4.45 5.42
CA ASP A 305 -17.78 -4.63 5.02
C ASP A 305 -18.55 -3.32 4.83
N ARG A 306 -17.95 -2.16 5.16
CA ARG A 306 -18.55 -0.83 4.93
C ARG A 306 -18.60 -0.42 3.45
N ARG A 307 -18.07 -1.25 2.53
CA ARG A 307 -18.12 -1.07 1.07
C ARG A 307 -17.60 0.28 0.59
N LEU A 308 -16.48 0.72 1.17
CA LEU A 308 -15.81 1.96 0.77
C LEU A 308 -15.25 1.79 -0.65
N THR A 309 -15.32 2.86 -1.46
CA THR A 309 -14.50 2.96 -2.68
C THR A 309 -13.02 3.05 -2.32
N PRO A 310 -12.07 2.74 -3.24
CA PRO A 310 -10.64 2.95 -2.98
C PRO A 310 -10.33 4.34 -2.44
N GLN A 311 -10.87 5.39 -3.08
CA GLN A 311 -10.63 6.76 -2.63
C GLN A 311 -11.22 7.07 -1.25
N GLN A 312 -12.41 6.54 -0.94
CA GLN A 312 -13.01 6.70 0.39
C GLN A 312 -12.17 6.00 1.47
N ALA A 313 -11.59 4.84 1.16
CA ALA A 313 -10.72 4.12 2.08
C ALA A 313 -9.44 4.92 2.36
N VAL A 314 -8.78 5.45 1.32
CA VAL A 314 -7.59 6.30 1.44
C VAL A 314 -7.89 7.57 2.23
N ASN A 315 -8.96 8.30 1.88
CA ASN A 315 -9.34 9.52 2.60
C ASN A 315 -9.69 9.23 4.07
N SER A 316 -10.42 8.15 4.35
CA SER A 316 -10.76 7.75 5.72
C SER A 316 -9.52 7.41 6.54
N TRP A 317 -8.53 6.77 5.92
CA TRP A 317 -7.27 6.44 6.57
C TRP A 317 -6.46 7.71 6.83
N LEU A 318 -6.32 8.58 5.83
CA LEU A 318 -5.59 9.84 6.00
C LEU A 318 -6.26 10.75 7.04
N ASP A 319 -7.59 10.85 7.07
CA ASP A 319 -8.31 11.60 8.11
C ASP A 319 -8.03 11.05 9.51
N GLN A 320 -8.04 9.72 9.66
CA GLN A 320 -7.71 9.04 10.92
C GLN A 320 -6.28 9.33 11.37
N MET A 321 -5.33 9.40 10.43
CA MET A 321 -3.91 9.57 10.70
C MET A 321 -3.50 11.05 10.81
N SER A 322 -4.27 11.97 10.20
CA SER A 322 -3.98 13.41 10.09
C SER A 322 -3.64 14.10 11.42
N PRO A 323 -4.26 13.77 12.57
CA PRO A 323 -3.85 14.36 13.86
C PRO A 323 -2.37 14.18 14.21
N VAL A 324 -1.72 13.14 13.65
CA VAL A 324 -0.28 12.89 13.78
C VAL A 324 0.47 13.37 12.54
N LEU A 325 -0.02 13.00 11.34
CA LEU A 325 0.73 13.23 10.11
C LEU A 325 0.76 14.69 9.68
N SER A 326 -0.13 15.55 10.19
CA SER A 326 -0.06 17.01 10.02
C SER A 326 1.09 17.67 10.82
N ARG A 327 1.75 16.91 11.71
CA ARG A 327 2.79 17.43 12.63
C ARG A 327 4.12 16.71 12.48
N ILE A 328 4.10 15.46 12.04
CA ILE A 328 5.27 14.60 11.87
C ILE A 328 5.27 14.06 10.44
N PRO A 329 6.36 14.24 9.66
CA PRO A 329 6.41 13.76 8.29
C PRO A 329 6.33 12.23 8.22
N PHE A 330 5.68 11.75 7.17
CA PHE A 330 5.49 10.34 6.88
C PHE A 330 6.06 10.01 5.51
N VAL A 331 6.81 8.91 5.42
CA VAL A 331 7.25 8.33 4.15
C VAL A 331 6.60 6.97 3.99
N ALA A 332 5.92 6.78 2.86
CA ALA A 332 5.10 5.61 2.61
C ALA A 332 5.88 4.54 1.84
N GLN A 333 5.73 3.29 2.27
CA GLN A 333 5.91 2.11 1.43
C GLN A 333 4.63 1.27 1.49
N TYR A 334 4.42 0.39 0.52
CA TYR A 334 3.12 -0.21 0.24
C TYR A 334 3.13 -1.70 0.52
N GLY A 335 2.02 -2.19 1.08
CA GLY A 335 1.78 -3.60 1.30
C GLY A 335 0.91 -4.23 0.22
N ASN A 336 0.61 -5.51 0.38
CA ASN A 336 -0.25 -6.22 -0.56
C ASN A 336 -1.67 -5.63 -0.56
N HIS A 337 -2.13 -5.01 0.53
CA HIS A 337 -3.43 -4.33 0.53
C HIS A 337 -3.48 -3.05 -0.30
N GLU A 338 -2.35 -2.41 -0.59
CA GLU A 338 -2.30 -1.20 -1.43
C GLU A 338 -2.06 -1.49 -2.91
N VAL A 339 -1.77 -2.74 -3.29
CA VAL A 339 -1.44 -3.10 -4.68
C VAL A 339 -2.26 -4.28 -5.21
N GLU A 340 -2.86 -5.05 -4.30
CA GLU A 340 -3.78 -6.15 -4.55
C GLU A 340 -4.97 -6.00 -3.59
N LEU A 341 -5.90 -6.97 -3.60
CA LEU A 341 -6.97 -7.07 -2.60
C LEU A 341 -7.82 -5.79 -2.50
N GLY A 342 -8.36 -5.33 -3.62
CA GLY A 342 -9.29 -4.20 -3.60
C GLY A 342 -8.62 -2.84 -3.81
N GLU A 343 -7.31 -2.67 -3.70
CA GLU A 343 -6.69 -1.36 -3.85
C GLU A 343 -5.53 -1.43 -4.87
N ARG A 344 -5.04 -0.26 -5.30
CA ARG A 344 -3.99 -0.17 -6.33
C ARG A 344 -2.96 0.87 -5.93
N TYR A 345 -1.71 0.67 -6.37
CA TYR A 345 -0.58 1.54 -6.03
C TYR A 345 -0.92 3.02 -6.22
N ARG A 346 -1.50 3.36 -7.38
CA ARG A 346 -1.88 4.73 -7.73
C ARG A 346 -3.00 5.35 -6.87
N ASP A 347 -3.84 4.52 -6.24
CA ASP A 347 -4.89 5.02 -5.34
C ASP A 347 -4.22 5.65 -4.10
N TRP A 348 -3.01 5.20 -3.76
CA TRP A 348 -2.22 5.70 -2.63
C TRP A 348 -1.06 6.62 -3.02
N SER A 349 -0.31 6.29 -4.06
CA SER A 349 0.91 7.02 -4.46
C SER A 349 0.63 8.47 -4.84
N THR A 350 -0.59 8.76 -5.31
CA THR A 350 -1.03 10.13 -5.58
C THR A 350 -1.11 10.99 -4.33
N HIS A 351 -1.25 10.41 -3.13
CA HIS A 351 -1.26 11.13 -1.86
C HIS A 351 0.13 11.30 -1.25
N PHE A 352 1.12 10.53 -1.70
CA PHE A 352 2.51 10.65 -1.24
C PHE A 352 3.39 11.01 -2.44
N PRO A 353 3.47 12.31 -2.80
CA PRO A 353 4.23 12.76 -3.97
C PRO A 353 5.69 12.28 -3.94
N GLU A 354 6.23 12.03 -5.14
CA GLU A 354 7.62 11.59 -5.33
C GLU A 354 8.61 12.52 -4.61
N ILE A 355 9.67 11.91 -4.09
CA ILE A 355 10.82 12.60 -3.52
C ILE A 355 11.76 13.02 -4.66
N ASP A 356 12.19 14.29 -4.66
CA ASP A 356 12.99 14.89 -5.73
C ASP A 356 12.33 14.78 -7.13
N PRO A 357 11.05 15.17 -7.29
CA PRO A 357 10.36 15.03 -8.57
C PRO A 357 10.97 15.97 -9.61
N VAL A 358 10.97 15.55 -10.87
CA VAL A 358 11.18 16.47 -12.00
C VAL A 358 10.09 17.53 -11.93
N ILE A 359 10.48 18.80 -11.83
CA ILE A 359 9.54 19.91 -11.69
C ILE A 359 8.90 20.20 -13.06
N ASP A 360 7.81 19.51 -13.37
CA ASP A 360 6.87 19.86 -14.46
C ASP A 360 5.41 19.84 -13.95
N ASP A 361 4.45 20.04 -14.84
CA ASP A 361 3.01 20.00 -14.54
C ASP A 361 2.40 18.59 -14.73
N SER A 362 3.24 17.56 -14.92
CA SER A 362 2.80 16.18 -15.02
C SER A 362 2.42 15.65 -13.62
N PRO A 363 1.45 14.72 -13.51
CA PRO A 363 1.24 13.99 -12.26
C PRO A 363 2.54 13.30 -11.84
N PRO A 364 2.78 13.08 -10.53
CA PRO A 364 3.94 12.34 -10.05
C PRO A 364 4.11 11.05 -10.87
N SER A 365 5.33 10.80 -11.35
CA SER A 365 5.58 9.62 -12.16
C SER A 365 5.30 8.37 -11.33
N VAL A 366 4.71 7.34 -11.95
CA VAL A 366 4.60 6.01 -11.34
C VAL A 366 5.89 5.19 -11.54
N SER A 367 6.97 5.82 -12.04
CA SER A 367 8.18 5.13 -12.47
C SER A 367 9.12 4.71 -11.33
N CYS A 368 9.05 5.34 -10.16
CA CYS A 368 9.96 5.06 -9.05
C CYS A 368 9.17 4.66 -7.80
N ARG A 369 9.06 3.35 -7.54
CA ARG A 369 8.32 2.80 -6.37
C ARG A 369 9.22 2.57 -5.16
N SER A 370 10.50 2.33 -5.41
CA SER A 370 11.55 2.39 -4.40
C SER A 370 12.26 3.75 -4.43
N TYR A 371 12.66 4.21 -3.25
CA TYR A 371 13.41 5.45 -3.08
C TYR A 371 14.24 5.42 -1.80
N SER A 372 15.20 6.34 -1.69
CA SER A 372 16.07 6.46 -0.51
C SER A 372 16.13 7.90 -0.02
N ILE A 373 16.32 8.04 1.29
CA ILE A 373 16.43 9.32 1.98
C ILE A 373 17.65 9.31 2.91
N ASP A 374 18.30 10.45 3.02
CA ASP A 374 19.41 10.67 3.92
C ASP A 374 18.94 11.61 5.03
N ILE A 375 18.84 11.10 6.26
CA ILE A 375 18.29 11.81 7.41
C ILE A 375 19.18 11.59 8.63
N GLY A 376 19.67 12.67 9.23
CA GLY A 376 20.67 12.64 10.29
C GLY A 376 21.90 11.78 9.92
N PRO A 377 22.23 10.75 10.72
CA PRO A 377 23.31 9.81 10.42
C PRO A 377 22.89 8.59 9.57
N CYS A 378 21.65 8.54 9.08
CA CYS A 378 21.08 7.39 8.39
C CYS A 378 20.94 7.62 6.89
N HIS A 379 21.22 6.57 6.12
CA HIS A 379 20.66 6.34 4.81
C HIS A 379 19.51 5.34 4.97
N VAL A 380 18.29 5.73 4.62
CA VAL A 380 17.07 4.94 4.79
C VAL A 380 16.46 4.65 3.43
N VAL A 381 16.22 3.38 3.12
CA VAL A 381 15.63 2.94 1.85
C VAL A 381 14.21 2.46 2.09
N ALA A 382 13.26 3.04 1.35
CA ALA A 382 11.90 2.55 1.22
C ALA A 382 11.86 1.61 0.00
N PHE A 383 11.90 0.30 0.22
CA PHE A 383 11.99 -0.68 -0.86
C PHE A 383 10.62 -1.25 -1.23
N TYR A 384 10.29 -1.24 -2.52
CA TYR A 384 9.00 -1.71 -3.03
C TYR A 384 8.97 -3.23 -3.14
N ALA A 385 8.52 -3.88 -2.05
CA ALA A 385 8.24 -5.30 -1.99
C ALA A 385 6.87 -5.55 -1.30
N PRO A 386 5.76 -5.21 -1.98
CA PRO A 386 4.42 -5.39 -1.42
C PRO A 386 3.99 -6.87 -1.36
N THR A 387 4.49 -7.70 -2.29
CA THR A 387 4.23 -9.13 -2.39
C THR A 387 5.54 -9.90 -2.50
N ALA A 388 5.48 -11.23 -2.37
CA ALA A 388 6.68 -12.06 -2.38
C ALA A 388 7.44 -12.05 -3.73
N ALA A 389 6.75 -11.75 -4.82
CA ALA A 389 7.36 -11.59 -6.13
C ALA A 389 7.96 -10.18 -6.26
N ILE A 390 9.30 -10.11 -6.29
CA ILE A 390 10.02 -8.84 -6.42
C ILE A 390 10.53 -8.69 -7.86
N ASP A 391 10.35 -7.51 -8.46
CA ASP A 391 10.91 -7.22 -9.79
C ASP A 391 12.45 -7.22 -9.72
N PRO A 392 13.17 -7.99 -10.55
CA PRO A 392 14.63 -7.95 -10.62
C PRO A 392 15.23 -6.55 -10.87
N ALA A 393 14.48 -5.66 -11.51
CA ALA A 393 14.88 -4.26 -11.69
C ALA A 393 14.92 -3.50 -10.36
N GLU A 394 13.96 -3.73 -9.46
CA GLU A 394 13.95 -3.16 -8.10
C GLU A 394 15.16 -3.67 -7.30
N VAL A 395 15.46 -4.97 -7.35
CA VAL A 395 16.64 -5.56 -6.68
C VAL A 395 17.94 -4.96 -7.22
N SER A 396 18.03 -4.75 -8.53
CA SER A 396 19.19 -4.12 -9.17
C SER A 396 19.35 -2.65 -8.77
N TRP A 397 18.23 -1.92 -8.68
CA TRP A 397 18.22 -0.55 -8.17
C TRP A 397 18.72 -0.49 -6.72
N LEU A 398 18.20 -1.36 -5.85
CA LEU A 398 18.58 -1.43 -4.44
C LEU A 398 20.08 -1.69 -4.27
N TRP A 399 20.65 -2.61 -5.05
CA TRP A 399 22.08 -2.87 -5.03
C TRP A 399 22.88 -1.59 -5.31
N ASN A 400 22.52 -0.85 -6.35
CA ASN A 400 23.24 0.35 -6.77
C ASN A 400 23.11 1.49 -5.74
N ASP A 401 21.91 1.70 -5.21
CA ASP A 401 21.64 2.73 -4.21
C ASP A 401 22.42 2.45 -2.91
N LEU A 402 22.36 1.23 -2.40
CA LEU A 402 23.10 0.82 -1.20
C LEU A 402 24.62 0.90 -1.38
N ALA A 403 25.13 0.46 -2.54
CA ALA A 403 26.55 0.55 -2.86
C ALA A 403 27.02 2.02 -2.93
N ALA A 404 26.21 2.90 -3.53
CA ALA A 404 26.48 4.33 -3.59
C ALA A 404 26.46 4.96 -2.19
N ALA A 405 25.47 4.64 -1.36
CA ALA A 405 25.37 5.12 0.02
C ALA A 405 26.59 4.71 0.85
N ARG A 406 27.02 3.44 0.75
CA ARG A 406 28.24 2.96 1.42
C ARG A 406 29.50 3.65 0.91
N SER A 407 29.63 3.85 -0.40
CA SER A 407 30.75 4.61 -0.99
C SER A 407 30.76 6.07 -0.53
N ALA A 408 29.58 6.67 -0.29
CA ALA A 408 29.44 8.03 0.24
C ALA A 408 29.68 8.11 1.76
N GLY A 409 29.95 6.99 2.42
CA GLY A 409 30.24 6.94 3.86
C GLY A 409 29.01 6.89 4.76
N ALA A 410 27.86 6.44 4.25
CA ALA A 410 26.64 6.25 5.05
C ALA A 410 26.95 5.44 6.31
N ARG A 411 26.63 6.02 7.47
CA ARG A 411 26.97 5.46 8.77
C ARG A 411 26.05 4.30 9.11
N TRP A 412 24.76 4.58 9.17
CA TRP A 412 23.70 3.58 9.34
C TRP A 412 22.95 3.43 8.03
N VAL A 413 22.72 2.19 7.61
CA VAL A 413 21.86 1.87 6.48
C VAL A 413 20.68 1.06 6.99
N ILE A 414 19.49 1.60 6.78
CA ILE A 414 18.22 1.00 7.17
C ILE A 414 17.42 0.74 5.90
N VAL A 415 16.91 -0.46 5.71
CA VAL A 415 15.98 -0.78 4.63
C VAL A 415 14.64 -1.10 5.27
N PHE A 416 13.54 -0.54 4.77
CA PHE A 416 12.20 -0.93 5.17
C PHE A 416 11.33 -1.26 3.97
N GLN A 417 10.49 -2.28 4.14
CA GLN A 417 9.56 -2.79 3.13
C GLN A 417 8.35 -3.43 3.81
N HIS A 418 7.41 -3.96 3.03
CA HIS A 418 6.26 -4.66 3.59
C HIS A 418 6.56 -6.13 3.89
N GLN A 419 6.94 -6.92 2.88
CA GLN A 419 7.15 -8.37 3.03
C GLN A 419 8.35 -8.71 3.93
N PRO A 420 8.22 -9.64 4.89
CA PRO A 420 9.33 -10.04 5.74
C PRO A 420 10.23 -11.10 5.10
N LEU A 421 11.54 -11.00 5.33
CA LEU A 421 12.50 -12.08 5.04
C LEU A 421 12.42 -13.22 6.08
N VAL A 422 12.01 -12.90 7.30
CA VAL A 422 11.83 -13.84 8.41
C VAL A 422 10.51 -13.51 9.12
N ALA A 423 9.61 -14.49 9.14
CA ALA A 423 8.33 -14.45 9.84
C ALA A 423 7.82 -15.88 10.04
N HIS A 424 7.35 -16.21 11.23
CA HIS A 424 6.93 -17.56 11.60
C HIS A 424 5.48 -17.66 12.08
N GLY A 425 4.72 -16.55 12.04
CA GLY A 425 3.33 -16.57 12.44
C GLY A 425 2.45 -17.45 11.55
N ARG A 426 1.34 -17.92 12.11
CA ARG A 426 0.40 -18.81 11.42
C ARG A 426 -0.45 -18.09 10.35
N SER A 427 -0.57 -16.77 10.42
CA SER A 427 -1.36 -16.03 9.45
C SER A 427 -0.60 -15.83 8.15
N HIS A 428 0.59 -15.21 8.19
CA HIS A 428 1.35 -14.86 7.00
C HIS A 428 2.84 -15.17 7.20
N PRO A 429 3.24 -16.44 7.35
CA PRO A 429 4.66 -16.79 7.49
C PRO A 429 5.45 -16.30 6.28
N ALA A 430 6.74 -16.03 6.47
CA ALA A 430 7.59 -15.52 5.40
C ALA A 430 7.59 -16.50 4.23
N GLU A 431 7.28 -15.99 3.04
CA GLU A 431 7.31 -16.80 1.84
C GLU A 431 8.76 -17.06 1.46
N LYS A 432 9.09 -18.32 1.17
CA LYS A 432 10.45 -18.72 0.75
C LYS A 432 10.91 -18.02 -0.54
N SER A 433 9.97 -17.49 -1.32
CA SER A 433 10.15 -16.74 -2.56
C SER A 433 10.52 -15.27 -2.35
N VAL A 434 10.36 -14.71 -1.14
CA VAL A 434 10.95 -13.40 -0.83
C VAL A 434 12.47 -13.58 -0.90
N ASP A 435 13.01 -13.18 -2.04
CA ASP A 435 14.15 -13.81 -2.68
C ASP A 435 15.43 -13.90 -1.84
N HIS A 436 16.14 -15.01 -2.01
CA HIS A 436 17.55 -15.13 -1.63
C HIS A 436 18.40 -13.98 -2.20
N ALA A 437 18.05 -13.46 -3.39
CA ALA A 437 18.71 -12.32 -4.01
C ALA A 437 18.60 -11.06 -3.14
N LEU A 438 17.42 -10.75 -2.58
CA LEU A 438 17.25 -9.61 -1.69
C LEU A 438 18.14 -9.74 -0.46
N ALA A 439 18.11 -10.90 0.20
CA ALA A 439 18.97 -11.17 1.35
C ALA A 439 20.46 -10.99 1.04
N GLN A 440 20.91 -11.48 -0.11
CA GLN A 440 22.29 -11.29 -0.58
C GLN A 440 22.63 -9.81 -0.82
N VAL A 441 21.71 -9.02 -1.39
CA VAL A 441 21.91 -7.59 -1.61
C VAL A 441 22.08 -6.86 -0.26
N LEU A 442 21.24 -7.18 0.73
CA LEU A 442 21.31 -6.58 2.06
C LEU A 442 22.65 -6.91 2.74
N GLU A 443 23.06 -8.18 2.71
CA GLU A 443 24.32 -8.61 3.31
C GLU A 443 25.55 -8.03 2.60
N ALA A 444 25.59 -8.08 1.26
CA ALA A 444 26.72 -7.62 0.47
C ALA A 444 26.98 -6.11 0.64
N ASN A 445 25.92 -5.32 0.88
CA ASN A 445 26.03 -3.89 1.14
C ASN A 445 26.04 -3.54 2.64
N GLY A 446 26.09 -4.57 3.49
CA GLY A 446 26.25 -4.47 4.93
C GLY A 446 25.11 -3.72 5.61
N VAL A 447 23.86 -3.90 5.19
CA VAL A 447 22.68 -3.26 5.80
C VAL A 447 22.65 -3.55 7.30
N ASP A 448 22.42 -2.50 8.11
CA ASP A 448 22.49 -2.60 9.57
C ASP A 448 21.15 -3.11 10.15
N LEU A 449 20.03 -2.62 9.61
CA LEU A 449 18.67 -2.93 10.05
C LEU A 449 17.75 -3.07 8.85
N HIS A 450 16.98 -4.16 8.82
CA HIS A 450 15.87 -4.37 7.90
C HIS A 450 14.55 -4.36 8.68
N LEU A 451 13.61 -3.50 8.30
CA LEU A 451 12.28 -3.37 8.90
C LEU A 451 11.21 -3.93 7.95
N SER A 452 10.30 -4.73 8.48
CA SER A 452 9.19 -5.31 7.70
C SER A 452 7.92 -5.51 8.52
N ALA A 453 6.86 -5.99 7.86
CA ALA A 453 5.50 -6.07 8.42
C ALA A 453 4.76 -7.35 7.95
N HIS A 454 3.50 -7.23 7.54
CA HIS A 454 2.65 -8.26 6.89
C HIS A 454 2.08 -9.34 7.82
N ASP A 455 2.94 -10.02 8.58
CA ASP A 455 2.51 -11.07 9.51
C ASP A 455 2.23 -10.46 10.87
N GLN A 456 0.97 -10.33 11.27
CA GLN A 456 0.52 -9.49 12.42
C GLN A 456 0.96 -10.01 13.81
N ASN A 457 2.27 -10.03 14.06
CA ASN A 457 2.99 -10.22 15.31
C ASN A 457 4.38 -9.55 15.20
N TYR A 458 5.12 -9.53 16.30
CA TYR A 458 6.49 -9.02 16.35
C TYR A 458 7.51 -10.16 16.33
N GLU A 459 8.55 -10.02 15.51
CA GLU A 459 9.75 -10.88 15.52
C GLU A 459 10.99 -10.03 15.23
N ARG A 460 12.09 -10.31 15.94
CA ARG A 460 13.41 -9.75 15.64
C ARG A 460 14.47 -10.85 15.70
N THR A 461 15.35 -10.87 14.71
CA THR A 461 16.48 -11.80 14.67
C THR A 461 17.68 -11.29 15.46
N TYR A 462 18.60 -12.20 15.79
CA TYR A 462 20.01 -11.82 15.99
C TYR A 462 20.58 -11.21 14.67
N PRO A 463 21.77 -10.58 14.66
CA PRO A 463 22.44 -10.26 13.42
C PRO A 463 22.64 -11.54 12.62
N VAL A 464 22.12 -11.59 11.40
CA VAL A 464 22.20 -12.77 10.55
C VAL A 464 23.12 -12.56 9.35
N ARG A 465 23.64 -13.67 8.83
CA ARG A 465 24.25 -13.79 7.50
C ARG A 465 23.66 -15.00 6.80
N TRP A 466 23.56 -14.97 5.49
CA TRP A 466 23.02 -16.07 4.70
C TRP A 466 24.11 -17.08 4.36
N ARG A 467 23.85 -18.36 4.65
CA ARG A 467 24.65 -19.50 4.22
C ARG A 467 23.76 -20.61 3.71
N ASP A 468 24.16 -21.21 2.59
CA ASP A 468 23.43 -22.29 1.93
C ASP A 468 21.92 -22.01 1.74
N GLY A 469 21.58 -20.75 1.47
CA GLY A 469 20.20 -20.30 1.24
C GLY A 469 19.37 -20.00 2.50
N ALA A 470 19.96 -20.04 3.69
CA ALA A 470 19.27 -19.79 4.96
C ALA A 470 20.00 -18.75 5.83
N PRO A 471 19.28 -17.97 6.65
CA PRO A 471 19.90 -17.09 7.63
C PRO A 471 20.54 -17.89 8.77
N GLU A 472 21.74 -17.51 9.19
CA GLU A 472 22.43 -18.01 10.37
C GLU A 472 22.68 -16.87 11.37
N ALA A 473 22.39 -17.11 12.65
CA ALA A 473 22.68 -16.15 13.71
C ALA A 473 24.19 -16.03 13.96
N MET A 474 24.71 -14.81 13.95
CA MET A 474 26.14 -14.51 14.16
C MET A 474 26.51 -14.36 15.65
N THR A 475 25.52 -14.44 16.52
CA THR A 475 25.62 -14.39 17.98
C THR A 475 24.29 -14.81 18.60
N THR A 476 24.29 -15.12 19.89
CA THR A 476 23.08 -15.27 20.70
C THR A 476 22.97 -14.18 21.77
N GLU A 477 23.76 -13.10 21.66
CA GLU A 477 23.65 -11.96 22.56
C GLU A 477 22.31 -11.24 22.37
N GLN A 478 21.66 -10.87 23.47
CA GLN A 478 20.28 -10.38 23.42
C GLN A 478 20.18 -8.88 23.12
N SER A 479 21.10 -8.06 23.66
CA SER A 479 20.88 -6.62 23.80
C SER A 479 21.91 -5.71 23.13
N ILE A 480 23.10 -6.22 22.76
CA ILE A 480 24.17 -5.40 22.16
C ILE A 480 24.84 -6.14 21.01
N TYR A 481 24.88 -5.50 19.84
CA TYR A 481 25.51 -5.99 18.61
C TYR A 481 26.63 -5.08 18.15
N ARG A 482 27.51 -5.62 17.28
CA ARG A 482 28.53 -4.83 16.60
C ARG A 482 28.09 -4.56 15.16
N ARG A 483 28.31 -3.33 14.69
CA ARG A 483 28.10 -2.95 13.30
C ARG A 483 28.92 -3.88 12.38
N GLY A 484 28.28 -4.41 11.33
CA GLY A 484 28.90 -5.37 10.40
C GLY A 484 28.96 -6.82 10.90
N GLN A 485 28.44 -7.13 12.08
CA GLN A 485 28.31 -8.52 12.56
C GLN A 485 27.37 -9.34 11.67
N GLY A 486 26.29 -8.71 11.19
CA GLY A 486 25.27 -9.23 10.30
C GLY A 486 24.13 -8.21 10.23
N THR A 487 23.10 -8.48 9.43
CA THR A 487 21.91 -7.62 9.37
C THR A 487 20.92 -8.03 10.45
N VAL A 488 20.36 -7.06 11.19
CA VAL A 488 19.23 -7.32 12.10
C VAL A 488 17.94 -7.21 11.30
N LEU A 489 17.13 -8.27 11.29
CA LEU A 489 15.80 -8.25 10.69
C LEU A 489 14.78 -8.04 11.81
N ALA A 490 13.93 -7.02 11.68
CA ALA A 490 12.88 -6.72 12.64
C ALA A 490 11.54 -6.57 11.90
N LYS A 491 10.69 -7.58 12.08
CA LYS A 491 9.30 -7.54 11.63
C LYS A 491 8.43 -6.99 12.75
N ILE A 492 7.83 -5.83 12.53
CA ILE A 492 7.11 -5.10 13.57
C ILE A 492 5.69 -4.79 13.09
N SER A 493 4.77 -5.68 13.45
CA SER A 493 3.34 -5.52 13.17
C SER A 493 2.47 -6.24 14.23
N PRO A 494 1.16 -5.97 14.29
CA PRO A 494 0.48 -4.89 13.61
C PRO A 494 0.46 -3.60 14.43
N ALA A 495 0.50 -2.45 13.77
CA ALA A 495 0.36 -1.13 14.41
C ALA A 495 -1.11 -0.67 14.51
N GLY A 496 -2.06 -1.62 14.56
CA GLY A 496 -3.46 -1.29 14.81
C GLY A 496 -4.48 -2.36 14.41
N LYS A 497 -4.21 -3.13 13.35
CA LYS A 497 -5.16 -4.08 12.77
C LYS A 497 -4.69 -5.53 12.85
N ARG A 498 -5.53 -6.38 13.44
CA ARG A 498 -5.28 -7.82 13.56
C ARG A 498 -5.55 -8.60 12.26
N SER A 499 -5.02 -9.82 12.18
CA SER A 499 -5.10 -10.64 10.97
C SER A 499 -6.52 -11.02 10.58
N ASP A 500 -6.78 -11.07 9.26
CA ASP A 500 -8.05 -11.57 8.73
C ASP A 500 -8.18 -13.09 8.80
N ARG A 501 -7.08 -13.84 8.68
CA ARG A 501 -7.09 -15.32 8.63
C ARG A 501 -7.50 -15.96 9.96
N GLY A 502 -7.02 -15.39 11.07
CA GLY A 502 -7.29 -15.90 12.43
C GLY A 502 -8.26 -15.04 13.24
N LYS A 503 -8.68 -13.88 12.71
CA LYS A 503 -9.45 -12.85 13.43
C LYS A 503 -8.81 -12.44 14.77
N ASP A 504 -7.50 -12.58 14.86
CA ASP A 504 -6.67 -12.23 16.02
C ASP A 504 -5.22 -11.93 15.56
N PHE A 505 -4.32 -11.62 16.51
CA PHE A 505 -2.88 -11.55 16.22
C PHE A 505 -2.36 -12.89 15.66
N SER A 506 -1.42 -12.82 14.72
CA SER A 506 -0.83 -14.00 14.09
C SER A 506 -0.01 -14.80 15.09
N LYS A 507 -0.49 -15.99 15.47
CA LYS A 507 0.13 -16.78 16.55
C LYS A 507 1.46 -17.37 16.14
N LEU A 508 2.43 -17.30 17.06
CA LEU A 508 3.75 -17.87 16.89
C LEU A 508 3.72 -19.40 17.12
N PRO A 509 4.69 -20.15 16.55
CA PRO A 509 4.86 -21.57 16.86
C PRO A 509 5.45 -21.74 18.27
N ASP A 510 5.25 -22.92 18.87
CA ASP A 510 5.77 -23.23 20.21
C ASP A 510 7.31 -23.19 20.27
N ARG A 511 7.97 -23.42 19.13
CA ARG A 511 9.41 -23.35 18.96
C ARG A 511 9.74 -22.38 17.84
N LEU A 512 10.45 -21.31 18.19
CA LEU A 512 10.98 -20.34 17.23
C LEU A 512 12.26 -20.86 16.57
N ASP A 513 12.53 -20.36 15.37
CA ASP A 513 13.79 -20.60 14.67
C ASP A 513 14.98 -20.07 15.50
N PRO A 514 16.13 -20.77 15.56
CA PRO A 514 17.32 -20.32 16.28
C PRO A 514 17.81 -18.90 15.93
N VAL A 515 17.45 -18.35 14.76
CA VAL A 515 17.81 -16.96 14.41
C VAL A 515 16.97 -15.90 15.11
N VAL A 516 15.80 -16.26 15.65
CA VAL A 516 14.90 -15.33 16.32
C VAL A 516 15.40 -15.03 17.73
N ALA A 517 15.69 -13.75 18.00
CA ALA A 517 16.17 -13.27 19.29
C ALA A 517 15.03 -12.88 20.24
N ALA A 518 13.98 -12.24 19.69
CA ALA A 518 12.80 -11.79 20.43
C ALA A 518 11.55 -11.90 19.54
N ALA A 519 10.40 -12.20 20.15
CA ALA A 519 9.12 -12.28 19.46
C ALA A 519 7.93 -12.03 20.41
N SER A 520 6.78 -11.61 19.87
CA SER A 520 5.53 -11.41 20.60
C SER A 520 4.32 -11.42 19.66
N ASP A 521 3.29 -12.19 19.98
CA ASP A 521 2.00 -12.28 19.26
C ASP A 521 0.80 -11.82 20.11
N SER A 522 1.09 -10.97 21.11
CA SER A 522 0.18 -10.67 22.22
C SER A 522 -0.41 -9.27 22.20
N GLY A 523 -0.11 -8.47 21.18
CA GLY A 523 -0.55 -7.08 21.10
C GLY A 523 -0.25 -6.43 19.76
N HIS A 524 -0.60 -5.14 19.68
CA HIS A 524 -0.21 -4.25 18.60
C HIS A 524 1.23 -3.81 18.82
N HIS A 525 2.04 -3.77 17.78
CA HIS A 525 3.46 -3.44 17.86
C HIS A 525 3.81 -2.27 16.95
N PHE A 526 4.72 -1.42 17.42
CA PHE A 526 5.35 -0.38 16.60
C PHE A 526 6.82 -0.19 16.98
N GLY A 527 7.62 0.23 16.01
CA GLY A 527 9.06 0.40 16.19
C GLY A 527 9.42 1.82 16.58
N CYS A 528 10.39 1.96 17.49
CA CYS A 528 11.07 3.22 17.83
C CYS A 528 12.56 3.03 17.56
N ILE A 529 13.09 3.75 16.58
CA ILE A 529 14.49 3.64 16.16
C ILE A 529 15.19 4.96 16.48
N THR A 530 16.29 4.91 17.22
CA THR A 530 17.13 6.10 17.46
C THR A 530 18.53 5.83 16.93
N ALA A 531 18.95 6.61 15.94
CA ALA A 531 20.29 6.52 15.38
C ALA A 531 21.11 7.73 15.80
N SER A 532 22.34 7.48 16.21
CA SER A 532 23.31 8.50 16.64
C SER A 532 24.66 8.27 15.97
N GLY A 533 25.66 9.10 16.31
CA GLY A 533 27.02 8.90 15.83
C GLY A 533 27.62 7.51 16.11
N ASN A 534 27.27 6.84 17.22
CA ASN A 534 27.93 5.59 17.63
C ASN A 534 26.97 4.42 17.88
N GLU A 535 25.67 4.69 18.03
CA GLU A 535 24.67 3.68 18.35
C GLU A 535 23.45 3.78 17.43
N LEU A 536 22.95 2.63 17.00
CA LEU A 536 21.62 2.45 16.43
C LEU A 536 20.79 1.63 17.44
N VAL A 537 19.82 2.28 18.07
CA VAL A 537 18.94 1.69 19.07
C VAL A 537 17.61 1.31 18.40
N ILE A 538 17.18 0.08 18.60
CA ILE A 538 15.91 -0.45 18.10
C ILE A 538 15.08 -0.85 19.32
N GLU A 539 13.92 -0.23 19.49
CA GLU A 539 12.95 -0.54 20.53
C GLU A 539 11.64 -0.97 19.89
N ALA A 540 11.10 -2.12 20.30
CA ALA A 540 9.76 -2.55 19.94
C ALA A 540 8.81 -2.28 21.10
N ARG A 541 7.74 -1.52 20.83
CA ARG A 541 6.69 -1.25 21.80
C ARG A 541 5.46 -2.07 21.51
N ARG A 542 4.82 -2.56 22.57
CA ARG A 542 3.57 -3.32 22.52
C ARG A 542 2.46 -2.54 23.20
N LEU A 543 1.31 -2.48 22.54
CA LEU A 543 0.03 -2.11 23.12
C LEU A 543 -0.83 -3.38 23.24
N GLY A 544 -1.32 -3.65 24.46
CA GLY A 544 -2.28 -4.74 24.67
C GLY A 544 -3.59 -4.53 23.89
N ARG A 545 -4.43 -5.56 23.80
CA ARG A 545 -5.76 -5.49 23.15
C ARG A 545 -6.56 -4.30 23.73
N GLY A 546 -7.18 -3.51 22.85
CA GLY A 546 -7.92 -2.30 23.23
C GLY A 546 -7.06 -1.09 23.66
N GLY A 547 -5.73 -1.14 23.50
CA GLY A 547 -4.87 0.04 23.64
C GLY A 547 -4.62 0.53 25.07
N SER A 548 -4.74 -0.35 26.08
CA SER A 548 -4.78 0.05 27.50
C SER A 548 -3.43 0.40 28.14
N GLN A 549 -2.34 -0.27 27.75
CA GLN A 549 -0.99 -0.03 28.28
C GLN A 549 0.08 -0.27 27.21
N THR A 550 1.04 0.66 27.13
CA THR A 550 2.22 0.57 26.27
C THR A 550 3.42 0.07 27.07
N GLU A 551 4.11 -0.93 26.56
CA GLU A 551 5.31 -1.51 27.16
C GLU A 551 6.42 -1.60 26.10
N THR A 552 7.68 -1.38 26.51
CA THR A 552 8.83 -1.74 25.66
C THR A 552 9.12 -3.22 25.87
N ILE A 553 8.84 -4.05 24.85
CA ILE A 553 8.95 -5.51 24.95
C ILE A 553 10.29 -6.05 24.45
N ASP A 554 11.00 -5.27 23.64
CA ASP A 554 12.36 -5.57 23.20
C ASP A 554 13.15 -4.29 23.00
N ARG A 555 14.45 -4.35 23.29
CA ARG A 555 15.39 -3.26 23.08
C ARG A 555 16.77 -3.80 22.77
N VAL A 556 17.32 -3.39 21.63
CA VAL A 556 18.66 -3.78 21.20
C VAL A 556 19.46 -2.59 20.68
N VAL A 557 20.78 -2.64 20.86
CA VAL A 557 21.71 -1.58 20.44
C VAL A 557 22.77 -2.15 19.51
N ILE A 558 22.90 -1.61 18.30
CA ILE A 558 24.03 -1.86 17.41
C ILE A 558 25.07 -0.77 17.65
N ARG A 559 26.28 -1.17 18.05
CA ARG A 559 27.41 -0.27 18.30
C ARG A 559 28.42 -0.32 17.17
N ARG A 560 28.93 0.84 16.79
CA ARG A 560 30.00 0.96 15.79
C ARG A 560 31.34 0.48 16.32
#